data_AF-A0AAN8FUZ9-F1
#
_entry.id   AF-A0AAN8FUZ9-F1
#
_cell.length_a   1.000
_cell.length_b   1.000
_cell.length_c   1.000
_cell.angle_alpha   90.00
_cell.angle_beta   90.00
_cell.angle_gamma   90.00
#
_symmetry.space_group_name_H-M   'P 1'
#
loop_
_entity.id
_entity.type
_entity.pdbx_description
1 polymer ?
#
loop_
_entity_poly.entity_id
_entity_poly.type
_entity_poly.pdbx_seq_one_letter_code
_entity_poly.pdbx_strand_id
1 'polypeptide(L)'
;MVLNDRDKGLPAAFLLSGTMTSLDVEKLFLEIRKVVPEFDPVQIVTDEAPCFYNGFRSVFPQSRAKLHYCRWHIDKTWQRNVNKLVEPRLRSQVKKMLKELLVIGDLSTFERRFAETLAFLRVEGQDKMNDYLRRNYLGRTPTWASFSNKDAVMDTTMISERWHLRLKTEFLHRNSNTRADCLVDMLIKAVEDLAESDEVKVRRRLATASYRVQQTTICHRLAKKHYGRHPDSIRQLSSEKWEVYSRQSEELLHVQRRTGCQCNKSDEANVHCPICDVCPYAWSCSCMDNRTGISCVHRHAVMLHSRPSNTAAILQTQSSEEVAVSGEEESTAAQISAEVSAAEERKEQRSLLRNSISAKVSVLQTNVNILVNTDTEQAREMLTTIHDLVDAASKIRLTPATGIATRPELHSVRGKPKLPRVELHTRKQSRVAKGSSREGAGNDGD
;
A
#
# COMPACT_ATOMS: atom_id res chain seq x y z
N MET A 1 12.19 -0.03 -1.43
CA MET A 1 11.48 -1.21 -0.89
C MET A 1 11.59 -2.32 -1.91
N VAL A 2 11.89 -3.54 -1.48
CA VAL A 2 11.87 -4.74 -2.34
C VAL A 2 10.76 -5.66 -1.81
N LEU A 3 10.04 -6.27 -2.74
CA LEU A 3 8.97 -7.20 -2.46
C LEU A 3 9.50 -8.63 -2.35
N ASN A 4 9.03 -9.37 -1.35
CA ASN A 4 9.15 -10.82 -1.33
C ASN A 4 7.95 -11.49 -2.02
N ASP A 5 8.00 -12.81 -2.14
CA ASP A 5 6.97 -13.65 -2.80
C ASP A 5 5.58 -13.59 -2.15
N ARG A 6 5.46 -12.93 -0.99
CA ARG A 6 4.22 -12.72 -0.23
C ARG A 6 3.72 -11.28 -0.27
N ASP A 7 4.29 -10.47 -1.17
CA ASP A 7 3.91 -9.08 -1.40
C ASP A 7 4.17 -8.19 -0.17
N LYS A 8 5.13 -8.60 0.67
CA LYS A 8 5.66 -7.81 1.76
C LYS A 8 6.86 -7.04 1.27
N GLY A 9 6.83 -5.75 1.53
CA GLY A 9 7.95 -4.89 1.25
C GLY A 9 8.86 -4.76 2.45
N LEU A 10 10.15 -4.95 2.24
CA LEU A 10 11.19 -4.56 3.18
C LEU A 10 12.05 -3.44 2.57
N PRO A 11 12.51 -2.46 3.37
CA PRO A 11 13.51 -1.52 2.92
C PRO A 11 14.83 -2.26 2.68
N ALA A 12 15.29 -2.32 1.44
CA ALA A 12 16.57 -2.97 1.09
C ALA A 12 17.75 -2.00 1.15
N ALA A 13 17.50 -0.70 0.97
CA ALA A 13 18.52 0.34 1.03
C ALA A 13 17.88 1.69 1.35
N PHE A 14 18.68 2.60 1.90
CA PHE A 14 18.28 3.98 2.21
C PHE A 14 19.27 4.97 1.58
N LEU A 15 18.74 6.04 0.99
CA LEU A 15 19.53 7.17 0.52
C LEU A 15 19.16 8.40 1.36
N LEU A 16 20.11 8.87 2.17
CA LEU A 16 20.01 10.15 2.87
C LEU A 16 20.77 11.20 2.06
N SER A 17 20.06 12.17 1.51
CA SER A 17 20.64 13.20 0.66
C SER A 17 19.97 14.54 0.91
N GLY A 18 20.75 15.62 0.83
CA GLY A 18 20.23 17.00 0.85
C GLY A 18 19.61 17.43 -0.49
N THR A 19 19.83 16.64 -1.54
CA THR A 19 19.31 16.84 -2.90
C THR A 19 18.66 15.55 -3.41
N MET A 20 17.85 15.65 -4.46
CA MET A 20 17.20 14.49 -5.09
C MET A 20 17.45 14.48 -6.60
N THR A 21 18.69 14.21 -6.99
CA THR A 21 19.11 14.18 -8.40
C THR A 21 19.39 12.76 -8.88
N SER A 22 19.47 12.55 -10.20
CA SER A 22 19.86 11.25 -10.76
C SER A 22 21.23 10.79 -10.26
N LEU A 23 22.17 11.73 -10.03
CA LEU A 23 23.50 11.44 -9.50
C LEU A 23 23.46 10.97 -8.04
N ASP A 24 22.52 11.47 -7.25
CA ASP A 24 22.34 11.00 -5.87
C ASP A 24 21.79 9.57 -5.86
N VAL A 25 20.83 9.28 -6.74
CA VAL A 25 20.26 7.94 -6.91
C VAL A 25 21.27 6.95 -7.47
N GLU A 26 22.12 7.38 -8.41
CA GLU A 26 23.22 6.57 -8.95
C GLU A 26 24.14 6.06 -7.83
N LYS A 27 24.52 6.92 -6.88
CA LYS A 27 25.37 6.51 -5.74
C LYS A 27 24.75 5.37 -4.94
N LEU A 28 23.43 5.41 -4.70
CA LEU A 28 22.73 4.32 -4.03
C LEU A 28 22.86 3.01 -4.81
N PHE A 29 22.62 3.05 -6.12
CA PHE A 29 22.66 1.84 -6.95
C PHE A 29 24.08 1.32 -7.17
N LEU A 30 25.11 2.18 -7.15
CA LEU A 30 26.50 1.76 -7.14
C LEU A 30 26.84 0.92 -5.90
N GLU A 31 26.36 1.32 -4.72
CA GLU A 31 26.53 0.51 -3.51
C GLU A 31 25.73 -0.80 -3.59
N ILE A 32 24.50 -0.77 -4.12
CA ILE A 32 23.71 -1.99 -4.35
C ILE A 32 24.47 -2.95 -5.27
N ARG A 33 25.06 -2.48 -6.38
CA ARG A 33 25.81 -3.31 -7.33
C ARG A 33 27.02 -4.00 -6.69
N LYS A 34 27.64 -3.39 -5.67
CA LYS A 34 28.76 -4.03 -4.96
C LYS A 34 28.31 -5.24 -4.15
N VAL A 35 27.09 -5.19 -3.59
CA VAL A 35 26.53 -6.24 -2.73
C VAL A 35 25.78 -7.29 -3.55
N VAL A 36 25.06 -6.85 -4.58
CA VAL A 36 24.24 -7.69 -5.47
C VAL A 36 24.54 -7.30 -6.93
N PRO A 37 25.64 -7.78 -7.51
CA PRO A 37 26.04 -7.44 -8.89
C PRO A 37 24.99 -7.81 -9.95
N GLU A 38 24.28 -8.91 -9.72
CA GLU A 38 23.24 -9.49 -10.57
C GLU A 38 21.84 -8.85 -10.37
N PHE A 39 21.77 -7.68 -9.73
CA PHE A 39 20.51 -6.98 -9.49
C PHE A 39 19.81 -6.59 -10.81
N ASP A 40 18.86 -7.42 -11.25
CA ASP A 40 18.02 -7.24 -12.44
C ASP A 40 16.54 -7.43 -12.07
N PRO A 41 15.89 -6.44 -11.45
CA PRO A 41 14.49 -6.56 -11.08
C PRO A 41 13.62 -6.63 -12.35
N VAL A 42 12.51 -7.38 -12.27
CA VAL A 42 11.54 -7.44 -13.38
C VAL A 42 10.91 -6.06 -13.65
N GLN A 43 10.71 -5.28 -12.59
CA GLN A 43 10.03 -4.00 -12.65
C GLN A 43 10.54 -3.03 -11.59
N ILE A 44 10.53 -1.73 -11.93
CA ILE A 44 10.78 -0.62 -11.02
C ILE A 44 9.54 0.26 -10.96
N VAL A 45 9.03 0.48 -9.74
CA VAL A 45 7.89 1.35 -9.48
C VAL A 45 8.36 2.61 -8.77
N THR A 46 8.09 3.79 -9.34
CA THR A 46 8.49 5.10 -8.79
C THR A 46 7.37 6.12 -8.91
N ASP A 47 7.48 7.26 -8.22
CA ASP A 47 6.67 8.45 -8.52
C ASP A 47 7.01 9.02 -9.91
N GLU A 48 6.29 10.07 -10.35
CA GLU A 48 6.55 10.75 -11.63
C GLU A 48 7.82 11.63 -11.63
N ALA A 49 8.91 11.16 -11.02
CA ALA A 49 10.22 11.81 -11.05
C ALA A 49 11.24 10.97 -11.85
N PRO A 50 11.74 11.48 -12.99
CA PRO A 50 12.70 10.75 -13.82
C PRO A 50 14.03 10.43 -13.13
N CYS A 51 14.41 11.19 -12.09
CA CYS A 51 15.71 11.02 -11.44
C CYS A 51 15.92 9.61 -10.87
N PHE A 52 14.86 8.97 -10.35
CA PHE A 52 14.96 7.64 -9.77
C PHE A 52 15.31 6.57 -10.81
N TYR A 53 14.59 6.55 -11.92
CA TYR A 53 14.83 5.57 -12.98
C TYR A 53 16.12 5.86 -13.77
N ASN A 54 16.44 7.14 -13.98
CA ASN A 54 17.67 7.52 -14.67
C ASN A 54 18.91 7.14 -13.86
N GLY A 55 18.91 7.36 -12.54
CA GLY A 55 20.01 6.92 -11.66
C GLY A 55 20.14 5.40 -11.57
N PHE A 56 19.04 4.65 -11.63
CA PHE A 56 19.09 3.19 -11.78
C PHE A 56 19.74 2.78 -13.11
N ARG A 57 19.28 3.38 -14.22
CA ARG A 57 19.75 3.04 -15.59
C ARG A 57 21.21 3.40 -15.84
N SER A 58 21.77 4.40 -15.16
CA SER A 58 23.21 4.71 -15.28
C SER A 58 24.09 3.59 -14.69
N VAL A 59 23.61 2.89 -13.65
CA VAL A 59 24.35 1.79 -13.02
C VAL A 59 24.06 0.44 -13.68
N PHE A 60 22.80 0.20 -14.08
CA PHE A 60 22.31 -1.06 -14.66
C PHE A 60 21.70 -0.84 -16.06
N PRO A 61 22.49 -0.42 -17.06
CA PRO A 61 21.97 -0.09 -18.38
C PRO A 61 21.36 -1.30 -19.11
N GLN A 62 21.92 -2.49 -18.88
CA GLN A 62 21.48 -3.75 -19.50
C GLN A 62 20.29 -4.43 -18.80
N SER A 63 19.80 -3.85 -17.70
CA SER A 63 18.66 -4.43 -16.99
C SER A 63 17.40 -4.49 -17.86
N ARG A 64 16.63 -5.57 -17.72
CA ARG A 64 15.35 -5.74 -18.40
C ARG A 64 14.17 -5.12 -17.64
N ALA A 65 14.47 -4.45 -16.52
CA ALA A 65 13.48 -3.82 -15.66
C ALA A 65 12.56 -2.89 -16.44
N LYS A 66 11.25 -3.15 -16.36
CA LYS A 66 10.23 -2.25 -16.89
C LYS A 66 9.98 -1.12 -15.89
N LEU A 67 9.95 0.12 -16.38
CA LEU A 67 9.52 1.26 -15.57
C LEU A 67 8.01 1.30 -15.47
N HIS A 68 7.50 1.46 -14.25
CA HIS A 68 6.11 1.79 -13.99
C HIS A 68 5.98 2.95 -13.01
N TYR A 69 5.14 3.91 -13.33
CA TYR A 69 4.83 5.04 -12.47
C TYR A 69 3.69 4.68 -11.52
N CYS A 70 3.79 5.12 -10.27
CA CYS A 70 2.75 4.92 -9.29
C CYS A 70 1.45 5.57 -9.76
N ARG A 71 0.42 4.76 -9.90
CA ARG A 71 -0.93 5.19 -10.24
C ARG A 71 -1.47 6.31 -9.35
N TRP A 72 -1.20 6.26 -8.04
CA TRP A 72 -1.66 7.31 -7.12
C TRP A 72 -1.02 8.66 -7.42
N HIS A 73 0.28 8.68 -7.74
CA HIS A 73 0.97 9.90 -8.11
C HIS A 73 0.46 10.46 -9.44
N ILE A 74 0.22 9.58 -10.43
CA ILE A 74 -0.41 9.94 -11.71
C ILE A 74 -1.78 10.58 -11.46
N ASP A 75 -2.65 9.92 -10.68
CA ASP A 75 -3.97 10.46 -10.32
C ASP A 75 -3.81 11.83 -9.68
N LYS A 76 -2.97 12.00 -8.66
CA LYS A 76 -2.76 13.30 -8.01
C LYS A 76 -2.27 14.37 -8.99
N THR A 77 -1.35 14.06 -9.89
CA THR A 77 -0.89 14.98 -10.92
C THR A 77 -2.04 15.37 -11.87
N TRP A 78 -2.84 14.40 -12.33
CA TRP A 78 -4.01 14.65 -13.16
C TRP A 78 -5.06 15.48 -12.43
N GLN A 79 -5.43 15.15 -11.20
CA GLN A 79 -6.40 15.91 -10.40
C GLN A 79 -5.99 17.39 -10.28
N ARG A 80 -4.70 17.68 -10.05
CA ARG A 80 -4.17 19.05 -10.00
C ARG A 80 -4.25 19.75 -11.35
N ASN A 81 -3.89 19.07 -12.44
CA ASN A 81 -3.94 19.65 -13.78
C ASN A 81 -5.37 19.88 -14.26
N VAL A 82 -6.31 18.99 -13.95
CA VAL A 82 -7.74 19.22 -14.23
C VAL A 82 -8.24 20.48 -13.53
N ASN A 83 -7.86 20.70 -12.27
CA ASN A 83 -8.24 21.93 -11.56
C ASN A 83 -7.67 23.20 -12.20
N LYS A 84 -6.56 23.11 -12.94
CA LYS A 84 -5.88 24.24 -13.59
C LYS A 84 -6.32 24.46 -15.04
N LEU A 85 -6.60 23.37 -15.76
CA LEU A 85 -6.71 23.36 -17.22
C LEU A 85 -8.14 23.12 -17.72
N VAL A 86 -9.07 22.71 -16.84
CA VAL A 86 -10.45 22.38 -17.20
C VAL A 86 -11.43 23.31 -16.49
N GLU A 87 -12.48 23.72 -17.21
CA GLU A 87 -13.60 24.50 -16.69
C GLU A 87 -14.28 23.83 -15.49
N PRO A 88 -14.65 24.59 -14.44
CA PRO A 88 -15.24 24.06 -13.22
C PRO A 88 -16.39 23.06 -13.43
N ARG A 89 -17.31 23.35 -14.36
CA ARG A 89 -18.49 22.53 -14.67
C ARG A 89 -18.13 21.10 -15.11
N LEU A 90 -16.99 20.92 -15.79
CA LEU A 90 -16.57 19.63 -16.37
C LEU A 90 -15.58 18.87 -15.48
N ARG A 91 -15.00 19.51 -14.46
CA ARG A 91 -13.93 18.91 -13.65
C ARG A 91 -14.32 17.57 -13.06
N SER A 92 -15.52 17.45 -12.49
CA SER A 92 -15.98 16.21 -11.86
C SER A 92 -15.98 15.04 -12.85
N GLN A 93 -16.55 15.27 -14.04
CA GLN A 93 -16.63 14.28 -15.11
C GLN A 93 -15.24 13.90 -15.63
N VAL A 94 -14.39 14.88 -15.95
CA VAL A 94 -13.03 14.61 -16.46
C VAL A 94 -12.20 13.85 -15.42
N LYS A 95 -12.28 14.21 -14.14
CA LYS A 95 -11.60 13.48 -13.06
C LYS A 95 -12.03 12.03 -12.98
N LYS A 96 -13.33 11.76 -13.15
CA LYS A 96 -13.88 10.40 -13.17
C LYS A 96 -13.32 9.61 -14.36
N MET A 97 -13.41 10.16 -15.57
CA MET A 97 -12.90 9.52 -16.80
C MET A 97 -11.42 9.17 -16.68
N LEU A 98 -10.61 10.11 -16.20
CA LEU A 98 -9.17 9.88 -16.01
C LEU A 98 -8.89 8.81 -14.94
N LYS A 99 -9.59 8.86 -13.80
CA LYS A 99 -9.43 7.83 -12.76
C LYS A 99 -9.80 6.43 -13.27
N GLU A 100 -10.81 6.33 -14.14
CA GLU A 100 -11.21 5.08 -14.77
C GLU A 100 -10.12 4.54 -15.72
N LEU A 101 -9.44 5.40 -16.50
CA LEU A 101 -8.32 4.96 -17.35
C LEU A 101 -7.23 4.23 -16.57
N LEU A 102 -6.98 4.63 -15.33
CA LEU A 102 -5.94 4.07 -14.46
C LEU A 102 -6.26 2.67 -13.92
N VAL A 103 -7.45 2.12 -14.16
CA VAL A 103 -7.82 0.76 -13.72
C VAL A 103 -8.05 -0.20 -14.89
N ILE A 104 -8.03 0.29 -16.14
CA ILE A 104 -8.32 -0.56 -17.29
C ILE A 104 -7.14 -1.50 -17.54
N GLY A 105 -7.39 -2.80 -17.34
CA GLY A 105 -6.42 -3.88 -17.55
C GLY A 105 -6.38 -4.44 -18.97
N ASP A 106 -7.32 -4.05 -19.84
CA ASP A 106 -7.37 -4.50 -21.23
C ASP A 106 -6.90 -3.40 -22.20
N LEU A 107 -6.03 -3.75 -23.16
CA LEU A 107 -5.43 -2.78 -24.08
C LEU A 107 -6.48 -2.16 -24.99
N SER A 108 -7.32 -2.97 -25.63
CA SER A 108 -8.32 -2.49 -26.60
C SER A 108 -9.36 -1.57 -25.93
N THR A 109 -9.79 -1.95 -24.73
CA THR A 109 -10.70 -1.14 -23.90
C THR A 109 -10.02 0.15 -23.48
N PHE A 110 -8.76 0.10 -23.08
CA PHE A 110 -8.00 1.28 -22.67
C PHE A 110 -7.86 2.26 -23.84
N GLU A 111 -7.42 1.79 -25.01
CA GLU A 111 -7.21 2.64 -26.20
C GLU A 111 -8.50 3.34 -26.61
N ARG A 112 -9.60 2.59 -26.65
CA ARG A 112 -10.93 3.15 -26.93
C ARG A 112 -11.34 4.20 -25.89
N ARG A 113 -11.25 3.89 -24.60
CA ARG A 113 -11.64 4.84 -23.52
C ARG A 113 -10.75 6.08 -23.49
N PHE A 114 -9.46 5.93 -23.79
CA PHE A 114 -8.55 7.07 -23.81
C PHE A 114 -8.83 7.96 -25.03
N ALA A 115 -9.10 7.36 -26.20
CA ALA A 115 -9.53 8.09 -27.40
C ALA A 115 -10.86 8.84 -27.16
N GLU A 116 -11.85 8.18 -26.55
CA GLU A 116 -13.12 8.81 -26.14
C GLU A 116 -12.89 10.00 -25.20
N THR A 117 -11.97 9.86 -24.24
CA THR A 117 -11.61 10.94 -23.30
C THR A 117 -10.99 12.14 -24.03
N LEU A 118 -10.08 11.88 -24.98
CA LEU A 118 -9.47 12.94 -25.78
C LEU A 118 -10.49 13.58 -26.73
N ALA A 119 -11.42 12.81 -27.30
CA ALA A 119 -12.48 13.35 -28.15
C ALA A 119 -13.43 14.25 -27.36
N PHE A 120 -13.86 13.79 -26.17
CA PHE A 120 -14.71 14.56 -25.26
C PHE A 120 -14.09 15.91 -24.90
N LEU A 121 -12.82 15.92 -24.48
CA LEU A 121 -12.12 17.16 -24.14
C LEU A 121 -12.07 18.14 -25.31
N ARG A 122 -11.94 17.65 -26.54
CA ARG A 122 -11.91 18.50 -27.75
C ARG A 122 -13.29 19.08 -28.08
N VAL A 123 -14.34 18.26 -28.01
CA VAL A 123 -15.73 18.70 -28.28
C VAL A 123 -16.17 19.76 -27.26
N GLU A 124 -15.78 19.59 -25.99
CA GLU A 124 -16.06 20.56 -24.92
C GLU A 124 -15.09 21.76 -24.88
N GLY A 125 -14.23 21.93 -25.87
CA GLY A 125 -13.30 23.07 -25.96
C GLY A 125 -12.19 23.11 -24.89
N GLN A 126 -11.87 21.98 -24.26
CA GLN A 126 -10.86 21.86 -23.20
C GLN A 126 -9.46 21.54 -23.75
N ASP A 127 -9.03 22.30 -24.77
CA ASP A 127 -7.82 22.02 -25.56
C ASP A 127 -6.53 21.96 -24.71
N LYS A 128 -6.41 22.82 -23.70
CA LYS A 128 -5.25 22.83 -22.79
C LYS A 128 -5.05 21.49 -22.09
N MET A 129 -6.15 20.87 -21.62
CA MET A 129 -6.08 19.56 -20.98
C MET A 129 -5.83 18.45 -21.99
N ASN A 130 -6.41 18.57 -23.20
CA ASN A 130 -6.17 17.63 -24.30
C ASN A 130 -4.69 17.56 -24.67
N ASP A 131 -4.10 18.72 -24.91
CA ASP A 131 -2.67 18.90 -25.22
C ASP A 131 -1.77 18.38 -24.11
N TYR A 132 -2.13 18.68 -22.85
CA TYR A 132 -1.41 18.19 -21.69
C TYR A 132 -1.33 16.66 -21.67
N LEU A 133 -2.47 15.97 -21.87
CA LEU A 133 -2.51 14.51 -21.87
C LEU A 133 -1.72 13.91 -23.04
N ARG A 134 -1.86 14.48 -24.23
CA ARG A 134 -1.13 14.03 -25.43
C ARG A 134 0.38 14.13 -25.25
N ARG A 135 0.87 15.30 -24.83
CA ARG A 135 2.31 15.56 -24.68
C ARG A 135 2.94 14.73 -23.57
N ASN A 136 2.23 14.55 -22.45
CA ASN A 136 2.83 13.98 -21.24
C ASN A 136 2.52 12.50 -21.01
N TYR A 137 1.49 11.90 -21.63
CA TYR A 137 1.05 10.54 -21.29
C TYR A 137 0.88 9.61 -22.48
N LEU A 138 0.42 10.10 -23.63
CA LEU A 138 0.08 9.27 -24.79
C LEU A 138 1.28 8.44 -25.28
N GLY A 139 2.45 9.07 -25.43
CA GLY A 139 3.67 8.39 -25.90
C GLY A 139 4.32 7.43 -24.91
N ARG A 140 3.88 7.42 -23.64
CA ARG A 140 4.45 6.57 -22.59
C ARG A 140 3.39 5.73 -21.86
N THR A 141 2.29 5.43 -22.53
CA THR A 141 1.16 4.68 -21.95
C THR A 141 1.56 3.41 -21.19
N PRO A 142 2.49 2.56 -21.69
CA PRO A 142 2.93 1.36 -20.97
C PRO A 142 3.68 1.62 -19.66
N THR A 143 4.06 2.87 -19.38
CA THR A 143 4.75 3.22 -18.12
C THR A 143 3.78 3.55 -16.99
N TRP A 144 2.48 3.67 -17.22
CA TRP A 144 1.53 4.08 -16.18
C TRP A 144 0.17 3.40 -16.24
N ALA A 145 -0.21 2.82 -17.38
CA ALA A 145 -1.52 2.20 -17.55
C ALA A 145 -1.54 0.74 -17.06
N SER A 146 -2.62 0.34 -16.39
CA SER A 146 -2.73 -1.00 -15.80
C SER A 146 -2.67 -2.15 -16.81
N PHE A 147 -3.08 -1.97 -18.07
CA PHE A 147 -2.99 -3.03 -19.09
C PHE A 147 -1.56 -3.50 -19.35
N SER A 148 -0.57 -2.65 -19.09
CA SER A 148 0.86 -2.96 -19.25
C SER A 148 1.46 -3.60 -17.99
N ASN A 149 0.68 -3.66 -16.91
CA ASN A 149 1.08 -4.09 -15.59
C ASN A 149 0.44 -5.42 -15.15
N LYS A 150 -0.04 -6.23 -16.12
CA LYS A 150 -0.89 -7.42 -15.88
C LYS A 150 -0.30 -8.43 -14.88
N ASP A 151 1.02 -8.51 -14.78
CA ASP A 151 1.72 -9.47 -13.92
C ASP A 151 2.25 -8.84 -12.63
N ALA A 152 2.17 -7.52 -12.49
CA ALA A 152 2.61 -6.88 -11.27
C ALA A 152 1.61 -7.14 -10.15
N VAL A 153 2.16 -7.52 -9.00
CA VAL A 153 1.38 -7.72 -7.78
C VAL A 153 0.72 -6.43 -7.33
N MET A 154 1.40 -5.29 -7.50
CA MET A 154 0.92 -3.99 -7.06
C MET A 154 1.20 -2.90 -8.07
N ASP A 155 0.16 -2.17 -8.45
CA ASP A 155 0.21 -1.02 -9.37
C ASP A 155 0.67 0.30 -8.70
N THR A 156 1.19 0.25 -7.46
CA THR A 156 1.37 1.46 -6.64
C THR A 156 2.56 1.40 -5.69
N THR A 157 3.13 2.57 -5.38
CA THR A 157 4.11 2.80 -4.30
C THR A 157 3.52 2.65 -2.88
N MET A 158 2.31 2.11 -2.73
CA MET A 158 1.59 2.02 -1.44
C MET A 158 2.42 1.36 -0.34
N ILE A 159 3.33 0.45 -0.69
CA ILE A 159 4.26 -0.18 0.25
C ILE A 159 5.28 0.84 0.78
N SER A 160 5.90 1.59 -0.11
CA SER A 160 6.83 2.66 0.24
C SER A 160 6.12 3.74 1.05
N GLU A 161 4.89 4.11 0.66
CA GLU A 161 4.08 5.10 1.38
C GLU A 161 3.66 4.62 2.77
N ARG A 162 3.24 3.35 2.91
CA ARG A 162 2.97 2.75 4.23
C ARG A 162 4.22 2.74 5.09
N TRP A 163 5.36 2.38 4.52
CA TRP A 163 6.64 2.46 5.22
C TRP A 163 6.94 3.89 5.68
N HIS A 164 6.86 4.88 4.79
CA HIS A 164 7.07 6.28 5.14
C HIS A 164 6.09 6.78 6.21
N LEU A 165 4.83 6.34 6.17
CA LEU A 165 3.85 6.68 7.19
C LEU A 165 4.26 6.08 8.54
N ARG A 166 4.63 4.80 8.59
CA ARG A 166 5.11 4.13 9.81
C ARG A 166 6.38 4.80 10.33
N LEU A 167 7.35 5.08 9.48
CA LEU A 167 8.55 5.84 9.84
C LEU A 167 8.19 7.16 10.50
N LYS A 168 7.25 7.92 9.92
CA LYS A 168 6.78 9.19 10.50
C LYS A 168 6.02 9.01 11.81
N THR A 169 5.15 8.01 11.95
CA THR A 169 4.23 7.93 13.09
C THR A 169 4.72 7.04 14.22
N GLU A 170 5.28 5.88 13.90
CA GLU A 170 5.68 4.85 14.85
C GLU A 170 7.13 5.04 15.31
N PHE A 171 8.04 5.41 14.41
CA PHE A 171 9.46 5.50 14.73
C PHE A 171 9.90 6.92 15.10
N LEU A 172 9.52 7.91 14.28
CA LEU A 172 9.86 9.33 14.52
C LEU A 172 8.85 10.04 15.42
N HIS A 173 7.67 9.46 15.68
CA HIS A 173 6.59 10.12 16.42
C HIS A 173 6.27 11.54 15.93
N ARG A 174 6.35 11.74 14.61
CA ARG A 174 6.22 13.02 13.89
C ARG A 174 7.24 14.09 14.29
N ASN A 175 8.32 13.71 14.97
CA ASN A 175 9.42 14.60 15.28
C ASN A 175 10.37 14.72 14.07
N SER A 176 10.42 15.91 13.49
CA SER A 176 11.24 16.20 12.32
C SER A 176 12.71 16.49 12.64
N ASN A 177 13.05 16.75 13.91
CA ASN A 177 14.40 17.14 14.34
C ASN A 177 15.18 15.97 14.95
N THR A 178 15.37 14.92 14.15
CA THR A 178 16.25 13.81 14.51
C THR A 178 17.62 14.06 13.89
N ARG A 179 18.69 13.99 14.69
CA ARG A 179 20.06 14.05 14.15
C ARG A 179 20.27 12.91 13.14
N ALA A 180 21.12 13.14 12.13
CA ALA A 180 21.33 12.17 11.06
C ALA A 180 21.83 10.81 11.56
N ASP A 181 22.71 10.78 12.57
CA ASP A 181 23.20 9.55 13.19
C ASP A 181 22.10 8.77 13.90
N CYS A 182 21.24 9.45 14.66
CA CYS A 182 20.07 8.83 15.30
C CYS A 182 19.08 8.30 14.24
N LEU A 183 18.91 9.01 13.12
CA LEU A 183 18.07 8.56 12.02
C LEU A 183 18.63 7.29 11.37
N VAL A 184 19.95 7.22 11.13
CA VAL A 184 20.59 6.03 10.56
C VAL A 184 20.41 4.82 11.48
N ASP A 185 20.69 4.96 12.77
CA ASP A 185 20.48 3.89 13.77
C ASP A 185 19.02 3.41 13.79
N MET A 186 18.07 4.35 13.76
CA MET A 186 16.64 4.04 13.71
C MET A 186 16.24 3.32 12.41
N LEU A 187 16.77 3.73 11.25
CA LEU A 187 16.47 3.09 9.98
C LEU A 187 16.99 1.65 9.93
N ILE A 188 18.17 1.39 10.51
CA ILE A 188 18.74 0.04 10.63
C ILE A 188 17.82 -0.85 11.48
N LYS A 189 17.52 -0.42 12.72
CA LYS A 189 16.65 -1.17 13.65
C LYS A 189 15.26 -1.42 13.08
N ALA A 190 14.70 -0.44 12.38
CA ALA A 190 13.37 -0.58 11.82
C ALA A 190 13.28 -1.66 10.73
N VAL A 191 14.37 -1.96 10.01
CA VAL A 191 14.41 -3.09 9.06
C VAL A 191 14.33 -4.41 9.81
N GLU A 192 15.07 -4.56 10.91
CA GLU A 192 15.05 -5.76 11.76
C GLU A 192 13.66 -5.97 12.38
N ASP A 193 13.08 -4.94 12.98
CA ASP A 193 11.72 -4.97 13.55
C ASP A 193 10.67 -5.38 12.52
N LEU A 194 10.80 -4.90 11.28
CA LEU A 194 9.90 -5.25 10.18
C LEU A 194 10.05 -6.71 9.78
N ALA A 195 11.29 -7.19 9.63
CA ALA A 195 11.58 -8.56 9.26
C ALA A 195 11.07 -9.54 10.32
N GLU A 196 11.34 -9.29 11.60
CA GLU A 196 10.86 -10.12 12.70
C GLU A 196 9.33 -10.13 12.77
N SER A 197 8.70 -8.95 12.65
CA SER A 197 7.23 -8.84 12.63
C SER A 197 6.60 -9.67 11.53
N ASP A 198 7.21 -9.71 10.35
CA ASP A 198 6.71 -10.49 9.23
C ASP A 198 6.96 -11.99 9.44
N GLU A 199 8.10 -12.39 9.99
CA GLU A 199 8.37 -13.79 10.33
C GLU A 199 7.38 -14.34 11.37
N VAL A 200 7.07 -13.55 12.40
CA VAL A 200 6.06 -13.91 13.42
C VAL A 200 4.67 -14.10 12.80
N LYS A 201 4.24 -13.20 11.90
CA LYS A 201 2.94 -13.34 11.22
C LYS A 201 2.87 -14.59 10.38
N VAL A 202 3.98 -14.94 9.73
CA VAL A 202 4.12 -16.15 8.91
C VAL A 202 4.03 -17.39 9.76
N ARG A 203 4.83 -17.49 10.84
CA ARG A 203 4.80 -18.65 11.75
C ARG A 203 3.41 -18.87 12.36
N ARG A 204 2.71 -17.78 12.66
CA ARG A 204 1.33 -17.81 13.18
C ARG A 204 0.24 -17.97 12.11
N ARG A 205 0.60 -18.10 10.83
CA ARG A 205 -0.33 -18.22 9.68
C ARG A 205 -1.41 -17.13 9.67
N LEU A 206 -1.08 -15.92 10.10
CA LEU A 206 -2.04 -14.83 10.15
C LEU A 206 -2.42 -14.42 8.73
N ALA A 207 -3.71 -14.17 8.46
CA ALA A 207 -4.15 -13.66 7.15
C ALA A 207 -3.49 -12.31 6.79
N THR A 208 -2.97 -11.58 7.77
CA THR A 208 -2.18 -10.35 7.58
C THR A 208 -0.75 -10.61 7.10
N ALA A 209 -0.28 -11.87 7.07
CA ALA A 209 1.03 -12.26 6.56
C ALA A 209 1.16 -12.09 5.04
N SER A 210 0.03 -12.04 4.31
CA SER A 210 -0.02 -11.75 2.88
C SER A 210 -1.05 -10.66 2.58
N TYR A 211 -0.68 -9.69 1.74
CA TYR A 211 -1.63 -8.67 1.32
C TYR A 211 -2.75 -9.26 0.44
N ARG A 212 -2.40 -10.11 -0.54
CA ARG A 212 -3.36 -10.76 -1.43
C ARG A 212 -4.34 -11.64 -0.66
N VAL A 213 -3.87 -12.48 0.25
CA VAL A 213 -4.72 -13.30 1.13
C VAL A 213 -5.64 -12.42 1.98
N GLN A 214 -5.12 -11.34 2.56
CA GLN A 214 -5.93 -10.41 3.34
C GLN A 214 -7.06 -9.78 2.50
N GLN A 215 -6.75 -9.26 1.32
CA GLN A 215 -7.74 -8.63 0.44
C GLN A 215 -8.77 -9.64 -0.06
N THR A 216 -8.32 -10.82 -0.50
CA THR A 216 -9.19 -11.93 -0.89
C THR A 216 -10.10 -12.35 0.26
N THR A 217 -9.61 -12.39 1.50
CA THR A 217 -10.43 -12.69 2.69
C THR A 217 -11.48 -11.61 2.96
N ILE A 218 -11.14 -10.33 2.78
CA ILE A 218 -12.10 -9.22 2.87
C ILE A 218 -13.19 -9.38 1.80
N CYS A 219 -12.81 -9.67 0.55
CA CYS A 219 -13.75 -9.90 -0.54
C CYS A 219 -14.66 -11.10 -0.28
N HIS A 220 -14.14 -12.20 0.28
CA HIS A 220 -14.94 -13.34 0.72
C HIS A 220 -16.00 -12.93 1.74
N ARG A 221 -15.62 -12.23 2.82
CA ARG A 221 -16.55 -11.80 3.87
C ARG A 221 -17.64 -10.90 3.31
N LEU A 222 -17.29 -10.00 2.39
CA LEU A 222 -18.25 -9.16 1.68
C LEU A 222 -19.19 -9.98 0.81
N ALA A 223 -18.67 -10.96 0.06
CA ALA A 223 -19.50 -11.83 -0.77
C ALA A 223 -20.52 -12.61 0.06
N LYS A 224 -20.08 -13.22 1.17
CA LYS A 224 -20.96 -13.93 2.11
C LYS A 224 -22.04 -13.01 2.69
N LYS A 225 -21.69 -11.77 3.03
CA LYS A 225 -22.63 -10.79 3.59
C LYS A 225 -23.68 -10.34 2.58
N HIS A 226 -23.27 -10.06 1.34
CA HIS A 226 -24.14 -9.43 0.33
C HIS A 226 -24.88 -10.45 -0.55
N TYR A 227 -24.21 -11.51 -0.99
CA TYR A 227 -24.81 -12.49 -1.91
C TYR A 227 -25.30 -13.75 -1.18
N GLY A 228 -24.81 -14.03 0.03
CA GLY A 228 -25.22 -15.21 0.80
C GLY A 228 -26.71 -15.23 1.20
N ARG A 229 -27.39 -14.07 1.20
CA ARG A 229 -28.83 -13.95 1.46
C ARG A 229 -29.66 -13.65 0.21
N HIS A 230 -29.02 -13.47 -0.95
CA HIS A 230 -29.65 -13.07 -2.20
C HIS A 230 -29.14 -13.95 -3.36
N PRO A 231 -29.44 -15.27 -3.35
CA PRO A 231 -28.99 -16.19 -4.40
C PRO A 231 -29.51 -15.78 -5.78
N ASP A 232 -30.69 -15.14 -5.86
CA ASP A 232 -31.28 -14.63 -7.11
C ASP A 232 -30.42 -13.54 -7.78
N SER A 233 -29.46 -12.96 -7.05
CA SER A 233 -28.50 -12.00 -7.61
C SER A 233 -27.39 -12.67 -8.45
N ILE A 234 -27.41 -14.00 -8.58
CA ILE A 234 -26.45 -14.79 -9.36
C ILE A 234 -27.25 -15.67 -10.33
N ARG A 235 -27.07 -15.42 -11.63
CA ARG A 235 -27.71 -16.20 -12.69
C ARG A 235 -26.66 -17.05 -13.41
N GLN A 236 -26.80 -18.36 -13.37
CA GLN A 236 -25.93 -19.26 -14.13
C GLN A 236 -26.36 -19.29 -15.60
N LEU A 237 -25.42 -18.99 -16.50
CA LEU A 237 -25.63 -19.04 -17.96
C LEU A 237 -25.15 -20.36 -18.56
N SER A 238 -24.06 -20.93 -18.03
CA SER A 238 -23.54 -22.25 -18.39
C SER A 238 -22.75 -22.86 -17.23
N SER A 239 -22.19 -24.06 -17.40
CA SER A 239 -21.32 -24.70 -16.40
C SER A 239 -20.13 -23.84 -15.96
N GLU A 240 -19.66 -22.96 -16.84
CA GLU A 240 -18.46 -22.13 -16.64
C GLU A 240 -18.74 -20.62 -16.69
N LYS A 241 -19.99 -20.18 -16.83
CA LYS A 241 -20.36 -18.76 -17.00
C LYS A 241 -21.55 -18.36 -16.14
N TRP A 242 -21.45 -17.19 -15.51
CA TRP A 242 -22.45 -16.59 -14.64
C TRP A 242 -22.58 -15.09 -14.87
N GLU A 243 -23.77 -14.58 -14.61
CA GLU A 243 -24.04 -13.17 -14.41
C GLU A 243 -24.26 -12.89 -12.93
N VAL A 244 -23.68 -11.80 -12.46
CA VAL A 244 -23.79 -11.36 -11.06
C VAL A 244 -24.20 -9.91 -11.04
N TYR A 245 -25.24 -9.58 -10.28
CA TYR A 245 -25.64 -8.19 -10.07
C TYR A 245 -24.54 -7.42 -9.31
N SER A 246 -24.15 -6.28 -9.85
CA SER A 246 -23.18 -5.40 -9.19
C SER A 246 -23.72 -4.86 -7.87
N ARG A 247 -22.86 -4.79 -6.86
CA ARG A 247 -23.19 -4.16 -5.57
C ARG A 247 -23.22 -2.63 -5.65
N GLN A 248 -22.49 -2.06 -6.60
CA GLN A 248 -22.18 -0.62 -6.65
C GLN A 248 -22.86 0.10 -7.82
N SER A 249 -23.39 -0.65 -8.78
CA SER A 249 -24.07 -0.17 -9.98
C SER A 249 -25.24 -1.09 -10.29
N GLU A 250 -26.20 -0.64 -11.08
CA GLU A 250 -27.28 -1.49 -11.63
C GLU A 250 -26.79 -2.35 -12.82
N GLU A 251 -25.48 -2.47 -13.02
CA GLU A 251 -24.90 -3.23 -14.14
C GLU A 251 -24.79 -4.72 -13.81
N LEU A 252 -25.01 -5.54 -14.84
CA LEU A 252 -24.76 -6.98 -14.82
C LEU A 252 -23.29 -7.28 -15.14
N LEU A 253 -22.64 -8.02 -14.24
CA LEU A 253 -21.23 -8.38 -14.37
C LEU A 253 -21.10 -9.84 -14.79
N HIS A 254 -20.18 -10.09 -15.72
CA HIS A 254 -19.94 -11.42 -16.27
C HIS A 254 -18.77 -12.06 -15.51
N VAL A 255 -19.01 -13.24 -14.96
CA VAL A 255 -18.01 -14.09 -14.31
C VAL A 255 -17.87 -15.36 -15.12
N GLN A 256 -16.63 -15.74 -15.43
CA GLN A 256 -16.33 -16.96 -16.18
C GLN A 256 -15.21 -17.71 -15.48
N ARG A 257 -15.38 -19.02 -15.31
CA ARG A 257 -14.31 -19.90 -14.84
C ARG A 257 -13.44 -20.29 -16.03
N ARG A 258 -12.13 -20.31 -15.79
CA ARG A 258 -11.09 -20.73 -16.74
C ARG A 258 -10.65 -22.15 -16.38
N THR A 259 -10.15 -22.88 -17.37
CA THR A 259 -9.66 -24.25 -17.17
C THR A 259 -8.41 -24.25 -16.29
N GLY A 260 -8.58 -24.66 -15.03
CA GLY A 260 -7.50 -24.90 -14.07
C GLY A 260 -6.94 -23.64 -13.37
N CYS A 261 -6.26 -23.86 -12.24
CA CYS A 261 -5.41 -22.85 -11.63
C CYS A 261 -4.08 -22.79 -12.37
N GLN A 262 -3.64 -21.58 -12.74
CA GLN A 262 -2.30 -21.33 -13.31
C GLN A 262 -1.35 -20.73 -12.28
N CYS A 263 -1.62 -20.97 -11.00
CA CYS A 263 -0.77 -20.56 -9.90
C CYS A 263 0.52 -21.39 -9.90
N ASN A 264 1.67 -20.75 -9.68
CA ASN A 264 2.88 -21.49 -9.32
C ASN A 264 2.70 -22.09 -7.92
N LYS A 265 3.28 -23.27 -7.66
CA LYS A 265 3.20 -23.94 -6.35
C LYS A 265 3.71 -23.08 -5.19
N SER A 266 4.63 -22.14 -5.45
CA SER A 266 5.11 -21.14 -4.49
C SER A 266 4.05 -20.09 -4.13
N ASP A 267 3.11 -19.82 -5.04
CA ASP A 267 2.15 -18.72 -4.97
C ASP A 267 0.75 -19.17 -4.53
N GLU A 268 0.46 -20.47 -4.57
CA GLU A 268 -0.82 -21.07 -4.17
C GLU A 268 -1.27 -20.57 -2.79
N ALA A 269 -0.35 -20.60 -1.81
CA ALA A 269 -0.60 -20.13 -0.44
C ALA A 269 -0.80 -18.60 -0.33
N ASN A 270 -0.45 -17.84 -1.37
CA ASN A 270 -0.50 -16.38 -1.39
C ASN A 270 -1.72 -15.82 -2.17
N VAL A 271 -2.34 -16.60 -3.05
CA VAL A 271 -3.40 -16.10 -3.95
C VAL A 271 -4.76 -16.77 -3.75
N HIS A 272 -4.79 -17.98 -3.20
CA HIS A 272 -6.05 -18.69 -2.93
C HIS A 272 -6.76 -18.10 -1.71
N CYS A 273 -8.09 -18.10 -1.77
CA CYS A 273 -8.87 -17.77 -0.59
C CYS A 273 -8.74 -18.88 0.45
N PRO A 274 -8.29 -18.61 1.69
CA PRO A 274 -8.14 -19.64 2.72
C PRO A 274 -9.48 -20.22 3.21
N ILE A 275 -10.62 -19.65 2.77
CA ILE A 275 -11.97 -20.05 3.23
C ILE A 275 -12.73 -20.82 2.14
N CYS A 276 -12.77 -20.30 0.90
CA CYS A 276 -13.51 -20.93 -0.19
C CYS A 276 -12.65 -21.43 -1.35
N ASP A 277 -11.32 -21.32 -1.22
CA ASP A 277 -10.34 -21.78 -2.21
C ASP A 277 -10.51 -21.19 -3.63
N VAL A 278 -11.21 -20.06 -3.75
CA VAL A 278 -11.34 -19.38 -5.04
C VAL A 278 -10.00 -18.75 -5.41
N CYS A 279 -9.54 -19.06 -6.62
CA CYS A 279 -8.31 -18.53 -7.17
C CYS A 279 -8.59 -17.40 -8.17
N PRO A 280 -7.88 -16.26 -8.11
CA PRO A 280 -8.06 -15.18 -9.08
C PRO A 280 -7.65 -15.55 -10.51
N TYR A 281 -6.77 -16.54 -10.69
CA TYR A 281 -6.26 -16.96 -12.00
C TYR A 281 -7.14 -18.03 -12.67
N ALA A 282 -7.91 -18.78 -11.90
CA ALA A 282 -8.87 -19.76 -12.42
C ALA A 282 -10.21 -19.11 -12.84
N TRP A 283 -10.35 -17.78 -12.73
CA TRP A 283 -11.60 -17.08 -12.99
C TRP A 283 -11.34 -15.74 -13.67
N SER A 284 -12.24 -15.29 -14.53
CA SER A 284 -12.32 -13.92 -15.05
C SER A 284 -13.61 -13.24 -14.61
N CYS A 285 -13.55 -11.95 -14.32
CA CYS A 285 -14.71 -11.14 -14.01
C CYS A 285 -14.62 -9.79 -14.76
N SER A 286 -15.74 -9.30 -15.28
CA SER A 286 -15.82 -8.00 -15.96
C SER A 286 -15.83 -6.81 -14.99
N CYS A 287 -15.78 -7.03 -13.68
CA CYS A 287 -15.80 -5.96 -12.69
C CYS A 287 -14.47 -5.16 -12.67
N MET A 288 -14.57 -3.89 -12.29
CA MET A 288 -13.38 -3.02 -12.12
C MET A 288 -12.44 -3.46 -10.98
N ASP A 289 -12.92 -4.27 -10.03
CA ASP A 289 -12.12 -4.82 -8.93
C ASP A 289 -11.35 -6.10 -9.31
N ASN A 290 -11.25 -6.45 -10.60
CA ASN A 290 -10.52 -7.62 -11.08
C ASN A 290 -8.99 -7.40 -11.07
N ARG A 291 -8.40 -7.35 -9.88
CA ARG A 291 -6.96 -7.13 -9.67
C ARG A 291 -6.18 -8.45 -9.76
N THR A 292 -4.96 -8.39 -10.27
CA THR A 292 -4.05 -9.56 -10.37
C THR A 292 -3.76 -10.14 -8.99
N GLY A 293 -3.99 -11.45 -8.84
CA GLY A 293 -3.72 -12.15 -7.58
C GLY A 293 -4.73 -11.87 -6.45
N ILE A 294 -5.84 -11.18 -6.71
CA ILE A 294 -6.92 -10.96 -5.72
C ILE A 294 -8.27 -11.37 -6.32
N SER A 295 -9.01 -12.22 -5.62
CA SER A 295 -10.35 -12.61 -6.05
C SER A 295 -11.36 -11.53 -5.67
N CYS A 296 -12.10 -11.01 -6.65
CA CYS A 296 -13.16 -10.02 -6.41
C CYS A 296 -14.37 -10.65 -5.72
N VAL A 297 -15.25 -9.81 -5.15
CA VAL A 297 -16.47 -10.26 -4.46
C VAL A 297 -17.37 -11.15 -5.34
N HIS A 298 -17.41 -10.91 -6.66
CA HIS A 298 -18.25 -11.66 -7.59
C HIS A 298 -17.73 -13.08 -7.82
N ARG A 299 -16.40 -13.27 -7.91
CA ARG A 299 -15.78 -14.61 -7.98
C ARG A 299 -16.09 -15.42 -6.72
N HIS A 300 -16.00 -14.78 -5.55
CA HIS A 300 -16.39 -15.41 -4.29
C HIS A 300 -17.88 -15.76 -4.25
N ALA A 301 -18.74 -14.85 -4.71
CA ALA A 301 -20.19 -15.06 -4.72
C ALA A 301 -20.56 -16.31 -5.54
N VAL A 302 -20.01 -16.42 -6.75
CA VAL A 302 -20.21 -17.60 -7.60
C VAL A 302 -19.66 -18.86 -6.93
N MET A 303 -18.43 -18.84 -6.41
CA MET A 303 -17.85 -20.01 -5.72
C MET A 303 -18.67 -20.47 -4.51
N LEU A 304 -19.23 -19.53 -3.74
CA LEU A 304 -20.10 -19.83 -2.61
C LEU A 304 -21.44 -20.43 -3.04
N HIS A 305 -21.99 -19.98 -4.18
CA HIS A 305 -23.25 -20.48 -4.72
C HIS A 305 -23.10 -21.84 -5.44
N SER A 306 -21.95 -22.07 -6.09
CA SER A 306 -21.67 -23.32 -6.80
C SER A 306 -21.16 -24.45 -5.91
N ARG A 307 -20.84 -24.19 -4.64
CA ARG A 307 -20.53 -25.26 -3.68
C ARG A 307 -21.84 -26.01 -3.36
N PRO A 308 -21.91 -27.33 -3.56
CA PRO A 308 -23.07 -28.09 -3.09
C PRO A 308 -23.22 -27.85 -1.58
N SER A 309 -24.44 -27.52 -1.15
CA SER A 309 -24.77 -27.41 0.27
C SER A 309 -24.39 -28.73 0.94
N ASN A 310 -23.34 -28.71 1.75
CA ASN A 310 -22.78 -29.92 2.36
C ASN A 310 -23.62 -30.31 3.59
N THR A 311 -24.91 -30.56 3.35
CA THR A 311 -25.88 -31.04 4.34
C THR A 311 -26.16 -32.54 4.18
N ALA A 312 -25.44 -33.26 3.31
CA ALA A 312 -25.70 -34.68 3.04
C ALA A 312 -24.47 -35.62 3.15
N ALA A 313 -23.28 -35.14 3.53
CA ALA A 313 -22.05 -35.95 3.52
C ALA A 313 -21.38 -36.12 4.91
N ILE A 314 -22.17 -36.21 6.00
CA ILE A 314 -21.67 -36.60 7.34
C ILE A 314 -22.48 -37.80 7.89
N LEU A 315 -22.95 -38.70 7.04
CA LEU A 315 -23.67 -39.91 7.51
C LEU A 315 -23.17 -41.24 6.93
N GLN A 316 -22.04 -41.26 6.25
CA GLN A 316 -21.45 -42.52 5.77
C GLN A 316 -19.94 -42.52 5.95
N THR A 317 -19.50 -42.66 7.19
CA THR A 317 -18.19 -43.25 7.55
C THR A 317 -18.19 -43.55 9.05
N GLN A 318 -19.11 -44.42 9.46
CA GLN A 318 -18.97 -45.18 10.71
C GLN A 318 -19.36 -46.62 10.43
N SER A 319 -18.38 -47.43 10.00
CA SER A 319 -18.34 -48.85 10.31
C SER A 319 -16.91 -49.35 10.16
N SER A 320 -16.32 -49.70 11.31
CA SER A 320 -15.13 -50.55 11.50
C SER A 320 -13.79 -49.89 11.13
N GLU A 321 -12.74 -49.83 11.94
CA GLU A 321 -12.29 -50.73 13.01
C GLU A 321 -11.69 -49.94 14.20
N GLU A 322 -11.92 -50.47 15.41
CA GLU A 322 -11.28 -50.04 16.65
C GLU A 322 -9.82 -50.53 16.70
N VAL A 323 -8.88 -49.62 16.97
CA VAL A 323 -7.66 -49.94 17.71
C VAL A 323 -7.44 -48.82 18.73
N ALA A 324 -7.56 -49.18 20.00
CA ALA A 324 -7.38 -48.29 21.14
C ALA A 324 -5.90 -47.92 21.32
N VAL A 325 -5.61 -46.62 21.39
CA VAL A 325 -4.44 -46.07 22.09
C VAL A 325 -4.92 -44.89 22.93
N SER A 326 -4.68 -45.00 24.23
CA SER A 326 -5.06 -44.08 25.32
C SER A 326 -4.59 -42.65 25.08
N GLY A 327 -5.52 -41.70 25.20
CA GLY A 327 -5.27 -40.27 25.23
C GLY A 327 -5.14 -39.74 26.66
N GLU A 328 -4.39 -38.63 26.79
CA GLU A 328 -4.55 -37.65 27.89
C GLU A 328 -4.03 -36.24 27.54
N GLU A 329 -3.47 -35.98 26.35
CA GLU A 329 -2.91 -34.64 26.01
C GLU A 329 -3.81 -33.74 25.11
N GLU A 330 -4.92 -34.24 24.57
CA GLU A 330 -5.68 -33.53 23.53
C GLU A 330 -6.70 -32.50 24.07
N SER A 331 -7.10 -32.62 25.34
CA SER A 331 -8.16 -31.78 25.95
C SER A 331 -7.72 -30.36 26.26
N THR A 332 -6.46 -30.16 26.65
CA THR A 332 -5.92 -28.84 27.07
C THR A 332 -5.58 -27.95 25.87
N ALA A 333 -5.10 -28.53 24.77
CA ALA A 333 -4.75 -27.79 23.56
C ALA A 333 -5.99 -27.19 22.84
N ALA A 334 -7.10 -27.93 22.82
CA ALA A 334 -8.35 -27.48 22.22
C ALA A 334 -9.00 -26.30 22.97
N GLN A 335 -8.96 -26.33 24.31
CA GLN A 335 -9.48 -25.24 25.15
C GLN A 335 -8.65 -23.96 25.03
N ILE A 336 -7.31 -24.06 25.02
CA ILE A 336 -6.41 -22.91 24.82
C ILE A 336 -6.63 -22.29 23.43
N SER A 337 -6.80 -23.12 22.38
CA SER A 337 -7.06 -22.65 21.02
C SER A 337 -8.37 -21.86 20.89
N ALA A 338 -9.44 -22.32 21.55
CA ALA A 338 -10.74 -21.64 21.54
C ALA A 338 -10.72 -20.29 22.28
N GLU A 339 -10.04 -20.21 23.43
CA GLU A 339 -9.90 -18.96 24.19
C GLU A 339 -9.04 -17.91 23.45
N VAL A 340 -7.97 -18.37 22.79
CA VAL A 340 -7.13 -17.51 21.94
C VAL A 340 -7.93 -16.96 20.76
N SER A 341 -8.72 -17.79 20.08
CA SER A 341 -9.59 -17.35 18.97
C SER A 341 -10.59 -16.28 19.40
N ALA A 342 -11.25 -16.43 20.56
CA ALA A 342 -12.19 -15.44 21.07
C ALA A 342 -11.49 -14.12 21.49
N ALA A 343 -10.27 -14.19 22.02
CA ALA A 343 -9.48 -13.01 22.35
C ALA A 343 -9.00 -12.26 21.08
N GLU A 344 -8.66 -12.99 20.03
CA GLU A 344 -8.28 -12.44 18.72
C GLU A 344 -9.44 -11.74 18.02
N GLU A 345 -10.64 -12.33 18.02
CA GLU A 345 -11.85 -11.70 17.49
C GLU A 345 -12.17 -10.38 18.20
N ARG A 346 -12.08 -10.36 19.54
CA ARG A 346 -12.27 -9.12 20.32
C ARG A 346 -11.22 -8.05 19.97
N LYS A 347 -9.98 -8.45 19.69
CA LYS A 347 -8.92 -7.52 19.25
C LYS A 347 -9.15 -7.00 17.83
N GLU A 348 -9.61 -7.85 16.91
CA GLU A 348 -9.96 -7.45 15.54
C GLU A 348 -11.12 -6.44 15.55
N GLN A 349 -12.16 -6.67 16.35
CA GLN A 349 -13.27 -5.72 16.52
C GLN A 349 -12.81 -4.36 17.05
N ARG A 350 -11.94 -4.33 18.09
CA ARG A 350 -11.34 -3.08 18.58
C ARG A 350 -10.47 -2.39 17.52
N SER A 351 -9.74 -3.16 16.72
CA SER A 351 -8.93 -2.64 15.61
C SER A 351 -9.81 -1.99 14.52
N LEU A 352 -10.94 -2.61 14.17
CA LEU A 352 -11.91 -2.05 13.24
C LEU A 352 -12.55 -0.76 13.78
N LEU A 353 -12.92 -0.72 15.06
CA LEU A 353 -13.41 0.49 15.71
C LEU A 353 -12.37 1.62 15.67
N ARG A 354 -11.11 1.33 16.00
CA ARG A 354 -10.00 2.30 15.90
C ARG A 354 -9.85 2.83 14.47
N ASN A 355 -9.88 1.95 13.47
CA ASN A 355 -9.76 2.35 12.06
C ASN A 355 -10.95 3.23 11.63
N SER A 356 -12.16 2.92 12.10
CA SER A 356 -13.36 3.74 11.87
C SER A 356 -13.23 5.12 12.53
N ILE A 357 -12.77 5.19 13.78
CA ILE A 357 -12.51 6.45 14.49
C ILE A 357 -11.47 7.27 13.73
N SER A 358 -10.36 6.67 13.30
CA SER A 358 -9.32 7.35 12.52
C SER A 358 -9.82 7.94 11.21
N ALA A 359 -10.72 7.23 10.50
CA ALA A 359 -11.35 7.73 9.29
C ALA A 359 -12.26 8.93 9.59
N LYS A 360 -13.08 8.84 10.66
CA LYS A 360 -13.96 9.94 11.08
C LYS A 360 -13.18 11.18 11.53
N VAL A 361 -12.06 11.01 12.26
CA VAL A 361 -11.17 12.12 12.65
C VAL A 361 -10.56 12.80 11.42
N SER A 362 -10.19 12.04 10.39
CA SER A 362 -9.65 12.60 9.14
C SER A 362 -10.70 13.45 8.38
N VAL A 363 -11.95 12.99 8.35
CA VAL A 363 -13.08 13.75 7.79
C VAL A 363 -13.34 15.00 8.62
N LEU A 364 -13.38 14.87 9.95
CA LEU A 364 -13.54 15.99 10.88
C LEU A 364 -12.49 17.07 10.64
N GLN A 365 -11.23 16.69 10.50
CA GLN A 365 -10.13 17.63 10.27
C GLN A 365 -10.24 18.35 8.92
N THR A 366 -10.77 17.66 7.90
CA THR A 366 -11.08 18.28 6.61
C THR A 366 -12.20 19.30 6.74
N ASN A 367 -13.28 18.96 7.47
CA ASN A 367 -14.41 19.84 7.71
C ASN A 367 -14.01 21.08 8.52
N VAL A 368 -13.17 20.92 9.56
CA VAL A 368 -12.62 22.03 10.34
C VAL A 368 -11.84 22.99 9.44
N ASN A 369 -10.98 22.47 8.56
CA ASN A 369 -10.23 23.31 7.63
C ASN A 369 -11.15 24.08 6.65
N ILE A 370 -12.27 23.48 6.22
CA ILE A 370 -13.24 24.17 5.37
C ILE A 370 -13.94 25.29 6.15
N LEU A 371 -14.40 25.00 7.37
CA LEU A 371 -15.11 25.95 8.22
C LEU A 371 -14.20 27.13 8.62
N VAL A 372 -12.92 26.91 8.92
CA VAL A 372 -11.96 27.99 9.24
C VAL A 372 -11.76 28.95 8.06
N ASN A 373 -11.87 28.46 6.83
CA ASN A 373 -11.73 29.28 5.62
C ASN A 373 -13.07 29.84 5.09
N THR A 374 -14.17 29.65 5.84
CA THR A 374 -15.51 30.14 5.51
C THR A 374 -15.89 31.24 6.51
N ASP A 375 -15.92 32.49 6.05
CA ASP A 375 -16.17 33.66 6.90
C ASP A 375 -17.67 33.90 7.12
N THR A 376 -18.30 33.04 7.92
CA THR A 376 -19.72 33.16 8.30
C THR A 376 -19.93 32.83 9.79
N GLU A 377 -20.93 33.47 10.41
CA GLU A 377 -21.26 33.21 11.83
C GLU A 377 -21.69 31.75 12.05
N GLN A 378 -22.40 31.17 11.08
CA GLN A 378 -22.75 29.76 11.09
C GLN A 378 -21.51 28.84 11.12
N ALA A 379 -20.44 29.19 10.40
CA ALA A 379 -19.20 28.41 10.43
C ALA A 379 -18.52 28.48 11.81
N ARG A 380 -18.60 29.63 12.50
CA ARG A 380 -18.09 29.81 13.88
C ARG A 380 -18.87 28.98 14.89
N GLU A 381 -20.20 28.95 14.79
CA GLU A 381 -21.06 28.10 15.65
C GLU A 381 -20.77 26.60 15.44
N MET A 382 -20.60 26.17 14.19
CA MET A 382 -20.26 24.78 13.86
C MET A 382 -18.86 24.40 14.38
N LEU A 383 -17.88 25.31 14.29
CA LEU A 383 -16.54 25.10 14.86
C LEU A 383 -16.58 24.97 16.38
N THR A 384 -17.41 25.76 17.05
CA THR A 384 -17.59 25.72 18.51
C THR A 384 -18.23 24.40 18.94
N THR A 385 -19.25 23.96 18.21
CA THR A 385 -19.88 22.65 18.44
C THR A 385 -18.89 21.50 18.27
N ILE A 386 -18.05 21.54 17.22
CA ILE A 386 -17.00 20.55 16.99
C ILE A 386 -15.96 20.56 18.12
N HIS A 387 -15.54 21.74 18.56
CA HIS A 387 -14.59 21.92 19.65
C HIS A 387 -15.07 21.21 20.93
N ASP A 388 -16.31 21.44 21.34
CA ASP A 388 -16.86 20.88 22.59
C ASP A 388 -17.01 19.36 22.53
N LEU A 389 -17.42 18.82 21.37
CA LEU A 389 -17.50 17.37 21.16
C LEU A 389 -16.13 16.68 21.20
N VAL A 390 -15.09 17.33 20.66
CA VAL A 390 -13.73 16.81 20.70
C VAL A 390 -13.15 16.88 22.11
N ASP A 391 -13.43 17.96 22.85
CA ASP A 391 -13.03 18.11 24.25
C ASP A 391 -13.68 17.02 25.12
N ALA A 392 -14.99 16.78 24.96
CA ALA A 392 -15.69 15.69 25.64
C ALA A 392 -15.09 14.31 25.31
N ALA A 393 -14.78 14.05 24.04
CA ALA A 393 -14.14 12.80 23.62
C ALA A 393 -12.72 12.63 24.20
N SER A 394 -11.97 13.72 24.36
CA SER A 394 -10.59 13.69 24.89
C SER A 394 -10.50 13.23 26.36
N LYS A 395 -11.60 13.35 27.09
CA LYS A 395 -11.73 12.98 28.50
C LYS A 395 -12.02 11.49 28.72
N ILE A 396 -12.32 10.74 27.66
CA ILE A 396 -12.59 9.29 27.74
C ILE A 396 -11.27 8.53 27.97
N ARG A 397 -11.08 7.99 29.18
CA ARG A 397 -9.93 7.15 29.54
C ARG A 397 -10.40 5.91 30.30
N LEU A 398 -9.65 4.82 30.17
CA LEU A 398 -9.84 3.63 31.00
C LEU A 398 -9.40 3.96 32.44
N THR A 399 -10.23 3.66 33.42
CA THR A 399 -9.84 3.65 34.83
C THR A 399 -8.87 2.48 35.05
N PRO A 400 -7.66 2.72 35.59
CA PRO A 400 -6.72 1.64 35.85
C PRO A 400 -7.29 0.71 36.92
N ALA A 401 -7.34 -0.58 36.61
CA ALA A 401 -7.60 -1.62 37.60
C ALA A 401 -6.48 -1.58 38.65
N THR A 402 -6.85 -1.53 39.93
CA THR A 402 -5.91 -1.60 41.05
C THR A 402 -5.11 -2.90 41.01
N GLY A 403 -3.79 -2.77 40.98
CA GLY A 403 -2.85 -3.81 41.41
C GLY A 403 -2.32 -4.74 40.32
N ILE A 404 -1.32 -4.29 39.57
CA ILE A 404 -0.21 -5.17 39.15
C ILE A 404 1.09 -4.41 39.45
N ALA A 405 1.90 -4.99 40.32
CA ALA A 405 3.15 -4.43 40.81
C ALA A 405 4.12 -4.12 39.66
N THR A 406 4.58 -2.88 39.60
CA THR A 406 5.66 -2.43 38.73
C THR A 406 6.99 -3.04 39.18
N ARG A 407 7.69 -3.64 38.21
CA ARG A 407 9.06 -4.15 38.29
C ARG A 407 10.01 -3.04 38.81
N PRO A 408 10.85 -3.30 39.83
CA PRO A 408 11.47 -2.24 40.61
C PRO A 408 12.83 -1.82 40.06
N GLU A 409 12.92 -1.19 38.87
CA GLU A 409 14.21 -0.63 38.39
C GLU A 409 14.11 0.69 37.61
N LEU A 410 13.13 1.54 37.90
CA LEU A 410 13.12 2.92 37.40
C LEU A 410 12.72 3.92 38.49
N HIS A 411 13.57 3.99 39.52
CA HIS A 411 13.72 5.21 40.30
C HIS A 411 15.04 5.89 39.93
N SER A 412 14.98 6.93 39.09
CA SER A 412 15.63 8.20 39.44
C SER A 412 15.10 9.37 38.60
N VAL A 413 14.50 10.28 39.36
CA VAL A 413 14.46 11.75 39.31
C VAL A 413 15.03 12.45 38.06
N ARG A 414 14.18 13.30 37.49
CA ARG A 414 14.45 14.42 36.56
C ARG A 414 15.87 15.01 36.67
N GLY A 415 16.69 14.73 35.66
CA GLY A 415 17.90 15.49 35.36
C GLY A 415 18.27 15.30 33.88
N LYS A 416 18.26 16.37 33.08
CA LYS A 416 18.77 16.31 31.70
C LYS A 416 20.27 16.04 31.75
N PRO A 417 20.81 15.00 31.09
CA PRO A 417 22.26 14.83 30.99
C PRO A 417 22.85 15.99 30.17
N LYS A 418 23.78 16.76 30.75
CA LYS A 418 24.68 17.61 29.95
C LYS A 418 25.68 16.69 29.27
N LEU A 419 25.51 16.47 27.96
CA LEU A 419 26.49 15.76 27.15
C LEU A 419 27.70 16.66 26.85
N PRO A 420 28.93 16.11 26.84
CA PRO A 420 30.14 16.86 26.55
C PRO A 420 30.16 17.36 25.10
N ARG A 421 30.57 18.61 24.91
CA ARG A 421 30.82 19.19 23.58
C ARG A 421 32.00 18.46 22.95
N VAL A 422 31.72 17.64 21.94
CA VAL A 422 32.74 17.21 20.98
C VAL A 422 32.75 18.24 19.86
N GLU A 423 33.89 18.91 19.64
CA GLU A 423 34.07 19.81 18.52
C GLU A 423 34.10 19.00 17.21
N LEU A 424 33.05 19.16 16.40
CA LEU A 424 33.03 18.65 15.03
C LEU A 424 33.96 19.53 14.18
N HIS A 425 34.95 18.91 13.53
CA HIS A 425 35.80 19.60 12.55
C HIS A 425 34.93 20.17 11.42
N THR A 426 34.78 21.49 11.43
CA THR A 426 34.15 22.23 10.35
C THR A 426 35.15 22.41 9.22
N ARG A 427 34.67 22.20 7.99
CA ARG A 427 35.40 22.33 6.73
C ARG A 427 35.70 23.79 6.39
N LYS A 428 36.48 24.46 7.24
CA LYS A 428 36.90 25.86 7.06
C LYS A 428 38.40 26.06 7.34
N GLN A 429 39.23 25.09 6.95
CA GLN A 429 40.69 25.27 6.82
C GLN A 429 41.21 24.45 5.64
N SER A 430 40.88 24.88 4.42
CA SER A 430 41.58 24.44 3.20
C SER A 430 41.58 25.54 2.14
N ARG A 431 41.72 26.79 2.60
CA ARG A 431 41.85 27.98 1.75
C ARG A 431 42.79 29.03 2.35
N VAL A 432 43.94 28.62 2.91
CA VAL A 432 45.14 29.48 3.02
C VAL A 432 46.35 28.54 3.09
N ALA A 433 47.12 28.43 2.00
CA ALA A 433 48.55 28.13 1.94
C ALA A 433 48.95 27.73 0.50
N LYS A 434 49.02 28.72 -0.38
CA LYS A 434 49.97 28.76 -1.51
C LYS A 434 49.91 30.15 -2.13
N GLY A 435 50.79 31.02 -1.65
CA GLY A 435 50.88 32.42 -2.08
C GLY A 435 51.72 33.26 -1.13
N SER A 436 53.04 33.00 -1.06
CA SER A 436 54.08 34.02 -0.92
C SER A 436 55.46 33.38 -0.73
N SER A 437 56.20 33.24 -1.83
CA SER A 437 57.65 33.41 -1.79
C SER A 437 57.94 34.59 -2.69
N ARG A 438 58.44 35.65 -2.05
CA ARG A 438 58.73 36.98 -2.57
C ARG A 438 59.72 36.95 -3.75
N GLU A 439 59.47 37.85 -4.69
CA GLU A 439 60.49 38.46 -5.55
C GLU A 439 61.56 39.18 -4.70
N GLY A 440 62.81 39.04 -5.14
CA GLY A 440 63.97 39.75 -4.64
C GLY A 440 65.02 39.78 -5.75
N ALA A 441 65.25 40.96 -6.30
CA ALA A 441 65.98 41.30 -7.51
C ALA A 441 67.51 41.08 -7.48
N GLY A 442 68.08 41.08 -8.70
CA GLY A 442 69.48 41.42 -9.02
C GLY A 442 70.40 40.20 -9.14
N ASN A 443 71.40 40.13 -10.02
CA ASN A 443 71.98 41.04 -11.02
C ASN A 443 73.07 40.19 -11.74
N ASP A 444 73.48 40.60 -12.95
CA ASP A 444 74.72 40.19 -13.66
C ASP A 444 74.80 38.71 -14.12
N GLY A 445 75.31 38.33 -15.28
CA GLY A 445 76.10 38.96 -16.34
C GLY A 445 76.71 37.82 -17.18
N ASP A 446 76.94 38.11 -18.46
CA ASP A 446 77.50 37.26 -19.55
C ASP A 446 76.58 36.27 -20.29
#